data_AF-A0A7J4IBX7-F1
#
_entry.id   AF-A0A7J4IBX7-F1
#
_cell.length_a   1.000
_cell.length_b   1.000
_cell.length_c   1.000
_cell.angle_alpha   90.00
_cell.angle_beta   90.00
_cell.angle_gamma   90.00
#
_symmetry.space_group_name_H-M   'P 1'
#
loop_
_entity.id
_entity.type
_entity.pdbx_description
1 polymer ?
#
loop_
_entity_poly.entity_id
_entity_poly.type
_entity_poly.pdbx_seq_one_letter_code
_entity_poly.pdbx_strand_id
1 'polypeptide(L)'
;MKRFLWLGILFLSASWLFLISQFTIPDLIAGLLCVITGTLCIIGGISRNTKKQPQIRYVVLLIPLIASLLFVPFPYNLGLIVLTLGLLASLLCYRFERLQAVPLGISLAGILLLLQTMVFPLYVSFVSHGHRLDILSLVISPLANFLGFRTSTNNGLLFVQTIQQTSAVTITWEKLGFFLTLNLFLGALFLFVILFKRRQILKNTMIFLVAGALYLLLRFIAILALYLTTTELSVFWDPLLTTLSFLPFCLLLMKILPLPVIGDLAIQAPALHLTKKDLVALILIILLVSSLTGAFLYQDPGSKKTGRILIDEYHSQWEDTLRPLDTEWYGLLSTYNYYSWAHWLKDHYPVETNINETFSADLLSSYDILILKCPTESYTTQEVQSIKDFVQHGGGLYLIGDHTNVFGMNTFLNQVSEEFGIRFRTDATYELGTGDLSTYTPDLYFSHPVMRHVPRFEFMTSCTLEPTSLSAYLRMENIIIGDRLISEPGTYSTENFFRESIASPDSEY
;
A
#
# COMPACT_ATOMS: atom_id res chain seq x y z
N MET A 1 19.95 8.74 -29.96
CA MET A 1 19.24 9.78 -29.18
C MET A 1 17.73 9.58 -29.06
N LYS A 2 17.05 8.82 -29.94
CA LYS A 2 15.57 8.58 -29.89
C LYS A 2 15.10 7.59 -28.80
N ARG A 3 16.00 7.10 -27.95
CA ARG A 3 15.77 5.95 -27.04
C ARG A 3 15.75 6.31 -25.56
N PHE A 4 16.03 7.56 -25.21
CA PHE A 4 16.17 7.95 -23.80
C PHE A 4 14.84 8.18 -23.07
N LEU A 5 13.70 8.31 -23.76
CA LEU A 5 12.41 8.53 -23.09
C LEU A 5 12.02 7.37 -22.17
N TRP A 6 12.26 6.12 -22.58
CA TRP A 6 12.01 4.95 -21.72
C TRP A 6 12.89 4.95 -20.47
N LEU A 7 14.17 5.33 -20.59
CA LEU A 7 15.05 5.50 -19.43
C LEU A 7 14.62 6.67 -18.55
N GLY A 8 14.14 7.75 -19.15
CA GLY A 8 13.55 8.88 -18.43
C GLY A 8 12.37 8.45 -17.57
N ILE A 9 11.41 7.72 -18.14
CA ILE A 9 10.28 7.19 -17.40
C ILE A 9 10.75 6.22 -16.31
N LEU A 10 11.73 5.34 -16.59
CA LEU A 10 12.26 4.42 -15.58
C LEU A 10 12.82 5.14 -14.37
N PHE A 11 13.75 6.08 -14.56
CA PHE A 11 14.38 6.77 -13.43
C PHE A 11 13.41 7.68 -12.68
N LEU A 12 12.45 8.33 -13.36
CA LEU A 12 11.39 9.07 -12.69
C LEU A 12 10.50 8.13 -11.86
N SER A 13 10.11 6.98 -12.42
CA SER A 13 9.30 5.97 -11.71
C SER A 13 10.05 5.37 -10.52
N ALA A 14 11.34 5.10 -10.68
CA ALA A 14 12.21 4.53 -9.67
C ALA A 14 12.50 5.52 -8.53
N SER A 15 12.47 6.83 -8.78
CA SER A 15 12.70 7.82 -7.72
C SER A 15 11.75 7.66 -6.53
N TRP A 16 10.52 7.21 -6.75
CA TRP A 16 9.54 6.94 -5.70
C TRP A 16 9.95 5.79 -4.78
N LEU A 17 10.70 4.79 -5.27
CA LEU A 17 11.21 3.69 -4.44
C LEU A 17 12.20 4.18 -3.38
N PHE A 18 12.94 5.26 -3.67
CA PHE A 18 13.91 5.84 -2.75
C PHE A 18 13.32 6.93 -1.87
N LEU A 19 12.26 7.61 -2.32
CA LEU A 19 11.72 8.77 -1.61
C LEU A 19 10.59 8.43 -0.64
N ILE A 20 9.87 7.33 -0.87
CA ILE A 20 8.74 6.92 -0.04
C ILE A 20 9.17 5.83 0.95
N SER A 21 8.70 5.92 2.19
CA SER A 21 8.99 4.97 3.27
C SER A 21 8.21 3.66 3.16
N GLN A 22 8.14 3.02 1.99
CA GLN A 22 7.33 1.80 1.84
C GLN A 22 8.08 0.53 2.28
N PHE A 23 9.25 0.29 1.70
CA PHE A 23 10.01 -0.96 1.91
C PHE A 23 11.38 -0.72 2.55
N THR A 24 11.86 0.52 2.47
CA THR A 24 13.17 0.94 2.97
C THR A 24 13.08 2.36 3.50
N ILE A 25 14.03 2.74 4.35
CA ILE A 25 14.15 4.12 4.83
C ILE A 25 14.41 5.05 3.63
N PRO A 26 13.74 6.22 3.54
CA PRO A 26 13.94 7.14 2.42
C PRO A 26 15.40 7.58 2.25
N ASP A 27 15.93 7.42 1.04
CA ASP A 27 17.22 7.97 0.61
C ASP A 27 16.98 9.16 -0.34
N LEU A 28 17.04 10.36 0.25
CA LEU A 28 16.84 11.60 -0.48
C LEU A 28 17.86 11.79 -1.62
N ILE A 29 19.12 11.39 -1.41
CA ILE A 29 20.18 11.61 -2.39
C ILE A 29 19.94 10.71 -3.60
N ALA A 30 19.74 9.41 -3.38
CA ALA A 30 19.48 8.45 -4.45
C ALA A 30 18.18 8.80 -5.21
N GLY A 31 17.12 9.18 -4.49
CA GLY A 31 15.86 9.63 -5.07
C GLY A 31 16.02 10.85 -5.97
N LEU A 32 16.71 11.90 -5.49
CA LEU A 32 16.97 13.11 -6.28
C LEU A 32 17.89 12.84 -7.49
N LEU A 33 18.89 11.97 -7.34
CA LEU A 33 19.73 11.54 -8.46
C LEU A 33 18.92 10.83 -9.54
N CYS A 34 17.94 10.00 -9.16
CA CYS A 34 17.00 9.38 -10.09
C CYS A 34 16.14 10.44 -10.81
N VAL A 35 15.61 11.44 -10.08
CA VAL A 35 14.85 12.54 -10.69
C VAL A 35 15.67 13.31 -11.70
N ILE A 36 16.92 13.68 -11.35
CA ILE A 36 17.83 14.42 -12.22
C ILE A 36 18.16 13.59 -13.46
N THR A 37 18.55 12.33 -13.28
CA THR A 37 18.92 11.42 -14.38
C THR A 37 17.72 11.17 -15.29
N GLY A 38 16.54 10.95 -14.73
CA GLY A 38 15.30 10.79 -15.47
C GLY A 38 14.96 12.05 -16.29
N THR A 39 15.05 13.21 -15.67
CA THR A 39 14.79 14.51 -16.33
C THR A 39 15.78 14.76 -17.48
N LEU A 40 17.07 14.50 -17.27
CA LEU A 40 18.10 14.60 -18.33
C LEU A 40 17.83 13.62 -19.48
N CYS A 41 17.39 12.39 -19.19
CA CYS A 41 16.98 11.43 -20.21
C CYS A 41 15.77 11.91 -21.01
N ILE A 42 14.77 12.51 -20.35
CA ILE A 42 13.61 13.11 -21.02
C ILE A 42 14.04 14.27 -21.93
N ILE A 43 14.88 15.18 -21.44
CA ILE A 43 15.44 16.29 -22.24
C ILE A 43 16.18 15.74 -23.46
N GLY A 44 17.01 14.71 -23.29
CA GLY A 44 17.74 14.05 -24.37
C GLY A 44 16.85 13.31 -25.38
N GLY A 45 15.64 12.93 -24.98
CA GLY A 45 14.61 12.32 -25.84
C GLY A 45 13.78 13.32 -26.66
N ILE A 46 13.82 14.61 -26.31
CA ILE A 46 13.14 15.69 -27.03
C ILE A 46 14.04 16.18 -28.18
N SER A 47 13.43 16.54 -29.33
CA SER A 47 14.19 17.08 -30.47
C SER A 47 14.75 18.47 -30.17
N ARG A 48 16.02 18.68 -30.56
CA ARG A 48 16.65 20.02 -30.56
C ARG A 48 16.03 21.00 -31.56
N ASN A 49 15.24 20.51 -32.52
CA ASN A 49 14.55 21.33 -33.53
C ASN A 49 13.10 21.67 -33.14
N THR A 50 12.76 21.66 -31.84
CA THR A 50 11.44 22.06 -31.35
C THR A 50 11.23 23.56 -31.59
N LYS A 51 10.64 23.92 -32.73
CA LYS A 51 10.42 25.32 -33.15
C LYS A 51 9.26 26.03 -32.43
N LYS A 52 8.53 25.35 -31.54
CA LYS A 52 7.34 25.92 -30.89
C LYS A 52 7.67 26.35 -29.47
N GLN A 53 7.58 27.67 -29.26
CA GLN A 53 7.70 28.27 -27.94
C GLN A 53 6.47 27.92 -27.09
N PRO A 54 6.65 27.56 -25.80
CA PRO A 54 5.53 27.51 -24.88
C PRO A 54 4.87 28.89 -24.80
N GLN A 55 3.54 28.93 -24.83
CA GLN A 55 2.83 30.20 -24.72
C GLN A 55 3.10 30.81 -23.34
N ILE A 56 3.58 32.06 -23.30
CA ILE A 56 3.90 32.76 -22.03
C ILE A 56 2.69 32.82 -21.07
N ARG A 57 1.47 32.63 -21.58
CA ARG A 57 0.23 32.58 -20.80
C ARG A 57 0.18 31.41 -19.80
N TYR A 58 0.93 30.32 -20.01
CA TYR A 58 0.99 29.22 -19.05
C TYR A 58 1.66 29.59 -17.72
N VAL A 59 2.35 30.74 -17.66
CA VAL A 59 2.92 31.30 -16.43
C VAL A 59 1.86 31.55 -15.37
N VAL A 60 0.59 31.77 -15.77
CA VAL A 60 -0.53 31.88 -14.84
C VAL A 60 -0.69 30.62 -13.97
N LEU A 61 -0.28 29.45 -14.47
CA LEU A 61 -0.31 28.20 -13.70
C LEU A 61 0.69 28.19 -12.53
N LEU A 62 1.68 29.08 -12.49
CA LEU A 62 2.58 29.19 -11.34
C LEU A 62 1.83 29.54 -10.04
N ILE A 63 0.76 30.35 -10.13
CA ILE A 63 -0.01 30.76 -8.96
C ILE A 63 -0.63 29.54 -8.23
N PRO A 64 -1.47 28.70 -8.89
CA PRO A 64 -2.01 27.52 -8.25
C PRO A 64 -0.94 26.48 -7.92
N LEU A 65 0.14 26.35 -8.71
CA LEU A 65 1.22 25.41 -8.40
C LEU A 65 1.96 25.78 -7.11
N ILE A 66 2.34 27.05 -6.94
CA ILE A 66 3.00 27.54 -5.73
C ILE A 66 2.07 27.43 -4.53
N ALA A 67 0.78 27.71 -4.69
CA ALA A 67 -0.20 27.51 -3.63
C ALA A 67 -0.25 26.02 -3.21
N SER A 68 -0.31 25.09 -4.17
CA SER A 68 -0.33 23.64 -3.89
C SER A 68 0.93 23.14 -3.18
N LEU A 69 2.10 23.75 -3.43
CA LEU A 69 3.35 23.40 -2.72
C LEU A 69 3.30 23.66 -1.22
N LEU A 70 2.42 24.55 -0.75
CA LEU A 70 2.25 24.84 0.68
C LEU A 70 1.41 23.77 1.41
N PHE A 71 0.56 23.06 0.68
CA PHE A 71 -0.38 22.10 1.27
C PHE A 71 0.05 20.65 1.08
N VAL A 72 0.71 20.32 -0.03
CA VAL A 72 1.17 18.97 -0.32
C VAL A 72 2.56 18.76 0.28
N PRO A 73 2.75 17.80 1.21
CA PRO A 73 4.05 17.56 1.82
C PRO A 73 5.01 16.87 0.83
N PHE A 74 6.31 17.02 1.08
CA PHE A 74 7.34 16.24 0.41
C PHE A 74 7.27 14.77 0.90
N PRO A 75 7.49 13.75 0.04
CA PRO A 75 7.88 13.82 -1.37
C PRO A 75 6.72 13.94 -2.37
N TYR A 76 5.47 13.94 -1.92
CA TYR A 76 4.31 13.96 -2.82
C TYR A 76 4.19 15.24 -3.66
N ASN A 77 4.79 16.33 -3.21
CA ASN A 77 4.86 17.58 -3.97
C ASN A 77 6.01 17.62 -5.02
N LEU A 78 6.82 16.58 -5.16
CA LEU A 78 7.99 16.57 -6.05
C LEU A 78 7.64 16.89 -7.51
N GLY A 79 6.54 16.33 -8.03
CA GLY A 79 6.06 16.65 -9.37
C GLY A 79 5.70 18.12 -9.55
N LEU A 80 5.10 18.74 -8.52
CA LEU A 80 4.77 20.17 -8.50
C LEU A 80 6.04 21.03 -8.49
N ILE A 81 7.06 20.64 -7.71
CA ILE A 81 8.36 21.33 -7.65
C ILE A 81 9.01 21.31 -9.04
N VAL A 82 9.16 20.13 -9.64
CA VAL A 82 9.81 19.97 -10.95
C VAL A 82 9.03 20.69 -12.04
N LEU A 83 7.69 20.64 -12.02
CA LEU A 83 6.84 21.36 -12.97
C LEU A 83 6.99 22.89 -12.83
N THR A 84 7.04 23.39 -11.59
CA THR A 84 7.27 24.82 -11.30
C THR A 84 8.63 25.26 -11.84
N LEU A 85 9.69 24.48 -11.62
CA LEU A 85 11.01 24.74 -12.17
C LEU A 85 11.02 24.73 -13.71
N GLY A 86 10.27 23.83 -14.33
CA GLY A 86 10.12 23.77 -15.80
C GLY A 86 9.46 25.02 -16.38
N LEU A 87 8.39 25.51 -15.74
CA LEU A 87 7.71 26.75 -16.12
C LEU A 87 8.58 27.99 -15.88
N LEU A 88 9.32 28.07 -14.77
CA LEU A 88 10.28 29.15 -14.52
C LEU A 88 11.44 29.12 -15.54
N ALA A 89 11.97 27.95 -15.86
CA ALA A 89 12.97 27.79 -16.92
C ALA A 89 12.43 28.22 -18.28
N SER A 90 11.13 28.03 -18.56
CA SER A 90 10.51 28.48 -19.80
C SER A 90 10.50 30.00 -19.95
N LEU A 91 10.37 30.74 -18.84
CA LEU A 91 10.50 32.20 -18.80
C LEU A 91 11.93 32.66 -19.08
N LEU A 92 12.91 32.04 -18.41
CA LEU A 92 14.33 32.39 -18.53
C LEU A 92 14.88 32.08 -19.92
N CYS A 93 14.50 30.92 -20.47
CA CYS A 93 14.96 30.45 -21.78
C CYS A 93 14.09 30.92 -22.94
N TYR A 94 13.05 31.76 -22.69
CA TYR A 94 12.08 32.18 -23.71
C TYR A 94 12.72 32.74 -24.99
N ARG A 95 13.84 33.48 -24.84
CA ARG A 95 14.58 34.09 -25.96
C ARG A 95 15.60 33.18 -26.64
N PHE A 96 15.86 31.99 -26.10
CA PHE A 96 16.93 31.09 -26.57
C PHE A 96 16.35 29.83 -27.22
N GLU A 97 16.10 29.86 -28.53
CA GLU A 97 15.48 28.75 -29.28
C GLU A 97 16.22 27.41 -29.11
N ARG A 98 17.57 27.44 -29.05
CA ARG A 98 18.40 26.23 -28.87
C ARG A 98 18.23 25.56 -27.50
N LEU A 99 17.71 26.29 -26.50
CA LEU A 99 17.54 25.80 -25.13
C LEU A 99 16.11 25.35 -24.84
N GLN A 100 15.17 25.48 -25.78
CA GLN A 100 13.74 25.19 -25.56
C GLN A 100 13.43 23.73 -25.18
N ALA A 101 14.29 22.78 -25.56
CA ALA A 101 14.16 21.39 -25.16
C ALA A 101 14.30 21.19 -23.63
N VAL A 102 15.05 22.06 -22.95
CA VAL A 102 15.30 21.98 -21.50
C VAL A 102 14.03 22.27 -20.69
N PRO A 103 13.39 23.45 -20.77
CA PRO A 103 12.18 23.73 -19.99
C PRO A 103 11.02 22.81 -20.37
N LEU A 104 10.91 22.40 -21.64
CA LEU A 104 9.91 21.42 -22.06
C LEU A 104 10.14 20.05 -21.41
N GLY A 105 11.39 19.58 -21.37
CA GLY A 105 11.75 18.31 -20.75
C GLY A 105 11.55 18.31 -19.24
N ILE A 106 11.91 19.40 -18.56
CA ILE A 106 11.67 19.57 -17.12
C ILE A 106 10.16 19.60 -16.84
N SER A 107 9.39 20.36 -17.62
CA SER A 107 7.92 20.41 -17.45
C SER A 107 7.27 19.04 -17.68
N LEU A 108 7.71 18.31 -18.70
CA LEU A 108 7.24 16.95 -18.98
C LEU A 108 7.58 16.00 -17.83
N ALA A 109 8.80 16.06 -17.29
CA ALA A 109 9.20 15.28 -16.13
C ALA A 109 8.33 15.61 -14.90
N GLY A 110 8.03 16.89 -14.65
CA GLY A 110 7.16 17.32 -13.58
C GLY A 110 5.72 16.79 -13.71
N ILE A 111 5.15 16.80 -14.92
CA ILE A 111 3.83 16.22 -15.17
C ILE A 111 3.85 14.70 -14.95
N LEU A 112 4.87 14.01 -15.43
CA LEU A 112 5.02 12.56 -15.23
C LEU A 112 5.09 12.21 -13.74
N LEU A 113 5.92 12.93 -12.98
CA LEU A 113 6.02 12.75 -11.52
C LEU A 113 4.68 13.05 -10.85
N LEU A 114 3.98 14.12 -11.22
CA LEU A 114 2.68 14.47 -10.67
C LEU A 114 1.63 13.35 -10.88
N LEU A 115 1.62 12.72 -12.06
CA LEU A 115 0.75 11.57 -12.34
C LEU A 115 1.15 10.35 -11.51
N GLN A 116 2.45 10.11 -11.35
CA GLN A 116 2.98 8.99 -10.58
C GLN A 116 2.72 9.14 -9.07
N THR A 117 2.66 10.36 -8.55
CA THR A 117 2.28 10.62 -7.15
C THR A 117 0.94 9.97 -6.78
N MET A 118 0.00 9.91 -7.71
CA MET A 118 -1.32 9.31 -7.48
C MET A 118 -1.27 7.78 -7.31
N VAL A 119 -0.19 7.12 -7.74
CA VAL A 119 -0.06 5.66 -7.68
C VAL A 119 0.07 5.18 -6.25
N PHE A 120 0.86 5.87 -5.43
CA PHE A 120 1.20 5.40 -4.10
C PHE A 120 0.00 5.18 -3.17
N PRO A 121 -0.88 6.17 -2.92
CA PRO A 121 -2.03 5.97 -2.04
C PRO A 121 -2.98 4.88 -2.55
N LEU A 122 -3.15 4.78 -3.87
CA LEU A 122 -3.98 3.72 -4.48
C LEU A 122 -3.33 2.33 -4.33
N TYR A 123 -2.01 2.25 -4.50
CA TYR A 123 -1.25 1.02 -4.35
C TYR A 123 -1.31 0.51 -2.92
N VAL A 124 -1.02 1.36 -1.93
CA VAL A 124 -1.03 0.98 -0.51
C VAL A 124 -2.43 0.54 -0.06
N SER A 125 -3.48 1.28 -0.43
CA SER A 125 -4.85 0.88 -0.11
C SER A 125 -5.28 -0.44 -0.76
N PHE A 126 -4.77 -0.74 -1.96
CA PHE A 126 -5.05 -1.98 -2.66
C PHE A 126 -4.31 -3.17 -2.02
N VAL A 127 -3.03 -2.99 -1.76
CA VAL A 127 -2.12 -4.03 -1.26
C VAL A 127 -2.38 -4.34 0.22
N SER A 128 -2.88 -3.39 1.02
CA SER A 128 -3.22 -3.60 2.45
C SER A 128 -4.19 -4.73 2.72
N HIS A 129 -5.00 -5.12 1.72
CA HIS A 129 -6.01 -6.17 1.83
C HIS A 129 -5.80 -7.32 0.84
N GLY A 130 -4.94 -7.14 -0.16
CA GLY A 130 -4.86 -7.99 -1.35
C GLY A 130 -3.41 -8.34 -1.69
N HIS A 131 -2.64 -8.75 -0.70
CA HIS A 131 -1.18 -8.82 -0.78
C HIS A 131 -0.66 -9.95 -1.70
N ARG A 132 -1.28 -11.13 -1.60
CA ARG A 132 -0.85 -12.36 -2.27
C ARG A 132 -1.45 -12.55 -3.65
N LEU A 133 -0.67 -13.18 -4.52
CA LEU A 133 -0.98 -13.56 -5.89
C LEU A 133 -0.90 -15.07 -6.09
N ASP A 134 -1.68 -15.80 -5.32
CA ASP A 134 -1.62 -17.26 -5.23
C ASP A 134 -1.78 -17.97 -6.57
N ILE A 135 -2.62 -17.44 -7.46
CA ILE A 135 -2.86 -18.01 -8.80
C ILE A 135 -1.58 -18.02 -9.64
N LEU A 136 -0.66 -17.07 -9.43
CA LEU A 136 0.59 -17.01 -10.20
C LEU A 136 1.53 -18.16 -9.88
N SER A 137 1.39 -18.84 -8.73
CA SER A 137 2.21 -20.02 -8.41
C SER A 137 2.10 -21.09 -9.51
N LEU A 138 0.89 -21.32 -10.02
CA LEU A 138 0.58 -22.29 -11.08
C LEU A 138 1.24 -21.95 -12.42
N VAL A 139 1.56 -20.67 -12.65
CA VAL A 139 2.23 -20.20 -13.87
C VAL A 139 3.74 -20.14 -13.68
N ILE A 140 4.19 -19.67 -12.51
CA ILE A 140 5.60 -19.47 -12.20
C ILE A 140 6.32 -20.81 -12.02
N SER A 141 5.71 -21.80 -11.37
CA SER A 141 6.34 -23.11 -11.15
C SER A 141 6.75 -23.83 -12.45
N PRO A 142 5.88 -24.05 -13.46
CA PRO A 142 6.29 -24.69 -14.70
C PRO A 142 7.33 -23.87 -15.46
N LEU A 143 7.24 -22.53 -15.43
CA LEU A 143 8.23 -21.65 -16.07
C LEU A 143 9.61 -21.73 -15.37
N ALA A 144 9.63 -21.76 -14.04
CA ALA A 144 10.84 -21.94 -13.24
C ALA A 144 11.45 -23.34 -13.48
N ASN A 145 10.62 -24.38 -13.54
CA ASN A 145 11.06 -25.74 -13.86
C ASN A 145 11.70 -25.81 -15.25
N PHE A 146 11.13 -25.13 -16.25
CA PHE A 146 11.71 -25.01 -17.58
C PHE A 146 13.09 -24.32 -17.57
N LEU A 147 13.29 -23.35 -16.66
CA LEU A 147 14.56 -22.65 -16.47
C LEU A 147 15.55 -23.40 -15.56
N GLY A 148 15.23 -24.63 -15.14
CA GLY A 148 16.14 -25.52 -14.40
C GLY A 148 15.95 -25.53 -12.89
N PHE A 149 14.97 -24.81 -12.34
CA PHE A 149 14.61 -24.91 -10.93
C PHE A 149 13.83 -26.19 -10.65
N ARG A 150 13.81 -26.61 -9.37
CA ARG A 150 12.93 -27.70 -8.91
C ARG A 150 11.86 -27.09 -8.04
N THR A 151 10.69 -26.87 -8.62
CA THR A 151 9.58 -26.20 -7.97
C THR A 151 8.29 -27.01 -8.03
N SER A 152 7.48 -26.85 -7.00
CA SER A 152 6.11 -27.32 -6.93
C SER A 152 5.22 -26.26 -6.28
N THR A 153 3.91 -26.48 -6.29
CA THR A 153 2.94 -25.51 -5.76
C THR A 153 1.95 -26.22 -4.84
N ASN A 154 1.61 -25.59 -3.72
CA ASN A 154 0.54 -26.06 -2.84
C ASN A 154 -0.08 -24.85 -2.11
N ASN A 155 -1.41 -24.76 -2.03
CA ASN A 155 -2.16 -23.67 -1.39
C ASN A 155 -1.67 -22.25 -1.76
N GLY A 156 -1.38 -22.03 -3.05
CA GLY A 156 -0.91 -20.73 -3.55
C GLY A 156 0.58 -20.42 -3.30
N LEU A 157 1.28 -21.24 -2.51
CA LEU A 157 2.71 -21.11 -2.26
C LEU A 157 3.53 -21.80 -3.34
N LEU A 158 4.68 -21.21 -3.67
CA LEU A 158 5.71 -21.79 -4.52
C LEU A 158 6.77 -22.46 -3.64
N PHE A 159 6.89 -23.78 -3.71
CA PHE A 159 7.95 -24.52 -3.03
C PHE A 159 9.14 -24.65 -3.95
N VAL A 160 10.32 -24.27 -3.47
CA VAL A 160 11.57 -24.32 -4.22
C VAL A 160 12.56 -25.23 -3.51
N GLN A 161 12.95 -26.30 -4.18
CA GLN A 161 13.90 -27.28 -3.66
C GLN A 161 15.32 -26.87 -4.03
N THR A 162 16.16 -26.68 -3.02
CA THR A 162 17.62 -26.59 -3.15
C THR A 162 18.28 -27.89 -2.69
N ILE A 163 19.61 -27.98 -2.76
CA ILE A 163 20.37 -29.14 -2.25
C ILE A 163 20.22 -29.28 -0.73
N GLN A 164 20.09 -28.16 -0.02
CA GLN A 164 20.09 -28.12 1.44
C GLN A 164 18.68 -28.19 2.04
N GLN A 165 17.70 -27.54 1.41
CA GLN A 165 16.37 -27.39 1.97
C GLN A 165 15.29 -27.13 0.92
N THR A 166 14.03 -27.25 1.32
CA THR A 166 12.89 -26.78 0.53
C THR A 166 12.35 -25.52 1.18
N SER A 167 12.34 -24.42 0.44
CA SER A 167 11.80 -23.14 0.92
C SER A 167 10.42 -22.88 0.32
N ALA A 168 9.46 -22.53 1.17
CA ALA A 168 8.17 -22.00 0.72
C ALA A 168 8.31 -20.52 0.38
N VAL A 169 7.75 -20.08 -0.74
CA VAL A 169 7.84 -18.70 -1.21
C VAL A 169 6.43 -18.21 -1.53
N THR A 170 6.02 -17.10 -0.92
CA THR A 170 4.80 -16.38 -1.31
C THR A 170 5.08 -15.50 -2.53
N ILE A 171 4.12 -15.43 -3.45
CA ILE A 171 4.17 -14.49 -4.58
C ILE A 171 3.28 -13.31 -4.23
N THR A 172 3.86 -12.13 -4.19
CA THR A 172 3.22 -10.89 -3.73
C THR A 172 3.54 -9.74 -4.70
N TRP A 173 2.76 -8.65 -4.64
CA TRP A 173 2.89 -7.53 -5.57
C TRP A 173 4.26 -6.85 -5.52
N GLU A 174 4.82 -6.72 -4.32
CA GLU A 174 6.13 -6.15 -4.05
C GLU A 174 7.26 -7.04 -4.58
N LYS A 175 7.21 -8.36 -4.35
CA LYS A 175 8.22 -9.29 -4.87
C LYS A 175 8.25 -9.32 -6.40
N LEU A 176 7.11 -9.10 -7.04
CA LEU A 176 7.05 -8.94 -8.50
C LEU A 176 7.66 -7.60 -8.96
N GLY A 177 7.64 -6.55 -8.15
CA GLY A 177 7.99 -5.18 -8.55
C GLY A 177 6.82 -4.45 -9.21
N PHE A 178 5.58 -4.72 -8.76
CA PHE A 178 4.37 -4.19 -9.38
C PHE A 178 4.24 -2.67 -9.25
N PHE A 179 4.63 -2.10 -8.10
CA PHE A 179 4.62 -0.64 -7.88
C PHE A 179 5.41 0.11 -8.97
N LEU A 180 6.64 -0.33 -9.27
CA LEU A 180 7.46 0.28 -10.31
C LEU A 180 6.82 0.09 -11.70
N THR A 181 6.21 -1.06 -11.95
CA THR A 181 5.51 -1.32 -13.23
C THR A 181 4.31 -0.41 -13.42
N LEU A 182 3.54 -0.13 -12.36
CA LEU A 182 2.40 0.77 -12.40
C LEU A 182 2.82 2.22 -12.68
N ASN A 183 3.92 2.68 -12.06
CA ASN A 183 4.51 3.98 -12.33
C ASN A 183 5.05 4.09 -13.78
N LEU A 184 5.73 3.04 -14.27
CA LEU A 184 6.16 2.95 -15.66
C LEU A 184 4.97 2.99 -16.63
N PHE A 185 3.90 2.26 -16.30
CA PHE A 185 2.68 2.18 -17.10
C PHE A 185 1.99 3.54 -17.22
N LEU A 186 1.80 4.27 -16.11
CA LEU A 186 1.20 5.60 -16.17
C LEU A 186 2.04 6.57 -16.99
N GLY A 187 3.36 6.55 -16.82
CA GLY A 187 4.25 7.38 -17.62
C GLY A 187 4.19 7.04 -19.12
N ALA A 188 4.14 5.75 -19.44
CA ALA A 188 3.98 5.25 -20.80
C ALA A 188 2.62 5.65 -21.41
N LEU A 189 1.52 5.47 -20.67
CA LEU A 189 0.17 5.79 -21.10
C LEU A 189 0.03 7.28 -21.40
N PHE A 190 0.58 8.14 -20.55
CA PHE A 190 0.61 9.57 -20.78
C PHE A 190 1.35 9.93 -22.09
N LEU A 191 2.54 9.34 -22.31
CA LEU A 191 3.25 9.53 -23.58
C LEU A 191 2.48 8.94 -24.76
N PHE A 192 1.73 7.84 -24.60
CA PHE A 192 0.93 7.30 -25.69
C PHE A 192 -0.17 8.27 -26.13
N VAL A 193 -0.86 8.88 -25.16
CA VAL A 193 -1.91 9.86 -25.41
C VAL A 193 -1.37 11.09 -26.14
N ILE A 194 -0.15 11.53 -25.79
CA ILE A 194 0.48 12.70 -26.43
C ILE A 194 1.03 12.36 -27.82
N LEU A 195 1.66 11.20 -27.97
CA LEU A 195 2.51 10.92 -29.13
C LEU A 195 1.80 10.14 -30.25
N PHE A 196 0.71 9.44 -29.95
CA PHE A 196 0.10 8.51 -30.89
C PHE A 196 -1.38 8.81 -31.17
N LYS A 197 -1.86 8.38 -32.33
CA LYS A 197 -3.28 8.49 -32.71
C LYS A 197 -4.13 7.48 -31.91
N ARG A 198 -5.42 7.76 -31.73
CA ARG A 198 -6.37 6.94 -30.92
C ARG A 198 -6.26 5.42 -31.14
N ARG A 199 -6.15 4.94 -32.38
CA ARG A 199 -6.01 3.50 -32.69
C ARG A 199 -4.67 2.90 -32.22
N GLN A 200 -3.60 3.68 -32.25
CA GLN A 200 -2.26 3.27 -31.82
C GLN A 200 -2.13 3.29 -30.30
N ILE A 201 -2.86 4.16 -29.59
CA ILE A 201 -2.87 4.20 -28.12
C ILE A 201 -3.27 2.84 -27.55
N LEU A 202 -4.42 2.29 -27.98
CA LEU A 202 -4.89 0.99 -27.50
C LEU A 202 -3.89 -0.14 -27.82
N LYS A 203 -3.40 -0.18 -29.06
CA LYS A 203 -2.40 -1.19 -29.48
C LYS A 203 -1.14 -1.13 -28.61
N ASN A 204 -0.58 0.07 -28.41
CA ASN A 204 0.64 0.27 -27.64
C ASN A 204 0.44 -0.05 -26.15
N THR A 205 -0.74 0.29 -25.62
CA THR A 205 -1.15 -0.05 -24.25
C THR A 205 -1.18 -1.58 -24.07
N MET A 206 -1.82 -2.31 -24.99
CA MET A 206 -1.87 -3.77 -24.93
C MET A 206 -0.48 -4.42 -25.05
N ILE A 207 0.37 -3.90 -25.95
CA ILE A 207 1.76 -4.38 -26.08
C ILE A 207 2.52 -4.18 -24.77
N PHE A 208 2.40 -3.01 -24.14
CA PHE A 208 3.04 -2.75 -22.85
C PHE A 208 2.54 -3.70 -21.76
N LEU A 209 1.22 -3.89 -21.64
CA LEU A 209 0.64 -4.76 -20.62
C LEU A 209 1.07 -6.22 -20.77
N VAL A 210 1.04 -6.76 -22.00
CA VAL A 210 1.46 -8.14 -22.26
C VAL A 210 2.97 -8.31 -22.04
N ALA A 211 3.79 -7.39 -22.56
CA ALA A 211 5.23 -7.45 -22.36
C ALA A 211 5.60 -7.30 -20.88
N GLY A 212 4.91 -6.41 -20.15
CA GLY A 212 5.10 -6.19 -18.72
C GLY A 212 4.72 -7.42 -17.89
N ALA A 213 3.56 -8.04 -18.17
CA ALA A 213 3.15 -9.26 -17.48
C ALA A 213 4.16 -10.40 -17.66
N LEU A 214 4.60 -10.65 -18.90
CA LEU A 214 5.62 -11.66 -19.18
C LEU A 214 6.97 -11.32 -18.51
N TYR A 215 7.35 -10.03 -18.52
CA TYR A 215 8.58 -9.58 -17.89
C TYR A 215 8.56 -9.79 -16.38
N LEU A 216 7.45 -9.47 -15.71
CA LEU A 216 7.32 -9.63 -14.25
C LEU A 216 7.50 -11.08 -13.81
N LEU A 217 6.96 -12.04 -14.56
CA LEU A 217 7.15 -13.47 -14.28
C LEU A 217 8.62 -13.87 -14.40
N LEU A 218 9.29 -13.44 -15.48
CA LEU A 218 10.71 -13.74 -15.69
C LEU A 218 11.62 -13.03 -14.68
N ARG A 219 11.30 -11.77 -14.34
CA ARG A 219 11.99 -10.99 -13.31
C ARG A 219 11.88 -11.69 -11.97
N PHE A 220 10.70 -12.11 -11.57
CA PHE A 220 10.50 -12.82 -10.29
C PHE A 220 11.38 -14.07 -10.20
N ILE A 221 11.44 -14.89 -11.25
CA ILE A 221 12.30 -16.09 -11.28
C ILE A 221 13.78 -15.71 -11.18
N ALA A 222 14.21 -14.62 -11.84
CA ALA A 222 15.60 -14.14 -11.76
C ALA A 222 15.95 -13.63 -10.35
N ILE A 223 15.06 -12.88 -9.70
CA ILE A 223 15.26 -12.42 -8.33
C ILE A 223 15.20 -13.59 -7.34
N LEU A 224 14.31 -14.56 -7.56
CA LEU A 224 14.28 -15.80 -6.79
C LEU A 224 15.60 -16.55 -6.89
N ALA A 225 16.22 -16.64 -8.07
CA ALA A 225 17.55 -17.22 -8.25
C ALA A 225 18.62 -16.51 -7.41
N LEU A 226 18.58 -15.17 -7.39
CA LEU A 226 19.48 -14.35 -6.60
C LEU A 226 19.26 -14.55 -5.10
N TYR A 227 18.01 -14.61 -4.65
CA TYR A 227 17.65 -14.95 -3.28
C TYR A 227 18.20 -16.31 -2.87
N LEU A 228 18.04 -17.36 -3.68
CA LEU A 228 18.57 -18.70 -3.36
C LEU A 228 20.10 -18.74 -3.28
N THR A 229 20.78 -17.77 -3.89
CA THR A 229 22.25 -17.68 -3.86
C THR A 229 22.74 -16.85 -2.66
N THR A 230 22.03 -15.79 -2.32
CA THR A 230 22.45 -14.81 -1.29
C THR A 230 21.80 -15.05 0.06
N THR A 231 20.64 -15.71 0.09
CA THR A 231 19.73 -15.87 1.23
C THR A 231 19.22 -14.55 1.83
N GLU A 232 19.51 -13.42 1.19
CA GLU A 232 19.07 -12.09 1.60
C GLU A 232 17.67 -11.79 1.05
N LEU A 233 16.69 -11.59 1.92
CA LEU A 233 15.30 -11.33 1.49
C LEU A 233 15.10 -9.95 0.89
N SER A 234 15.91 -8.98 1.32
CA SER A 234 15.88 -7.60 0.82
C SER A 234 16.02 -7.49 -0.70
N VAL A 235 16.58 -8.50 -1.38
CA VAL A 235 16.72 -8.53 -2.85
C VAL A 235 15.40 -8.37 -3.62
N PHE A 236 14.26 -8.67 -3.00
CA PHE A 236 12.96 -8.54 -3.64
C PHE A 236 12.48 -7.09 -3.75
N TRP A 237 12.83 -6.25 -2.78
CA TRP A 237 12.34 -4.87 -2.65
C TRP A 237 13.43 -3.81 -2.57
N ASP A 238 14.70 -4.19 -2.54
CA ASP A 238 15.83 -3.25 -2.55
C ASP A 238 15.66 -2.26 -3.72
N PRO A 239 15.62 -0.94 -3.46
CA PRO A 239 15.32 0.06 -4.48
C PRO A 239 16.30 0.05 -5.65
N LEU A 240 17.60 -0.16 -5.38
CA LEU A 240 18.65 -0.16 -6.40
C LEU A 240 18.54 -1.39 -7.29
N LEU A 241 18.49 -2.58 -6.70
CA LEU A 241 18.33 -3.84 -7.42
C LEU A 241 17.01 -3.88 -8.18
N THR A 242 15.92 -3.39 -7.58
CA THR A 242 14.63 -3.25 -8.25
C THR A 242 14.75 -2.36 -9.47
N THR A 243 15.36 -1.18 -9.35
CA THR A 243 15.58 -0.28 -10.49
C THR A 243 16.43 -0.92 -11.60
N LEU A 244 17.56 -1.53 -11.23
CA LEU A 244 18.47 -2.19 -12.19
C LEU A 244 17.79 -3.37 -12.89
N SER A 245 17.00 -4.14 -12.16
CA SER A 245 16.24 -5.27 -12.67
C SER A 245 15.14 -4.86 -13.66
N PHE A 246 14.84 -3.57 -13.86
CA PHE A 246 13.90 -3.09 -14.90
C PHE A 246 14.60 -2.47 -16.12
N LEU A 247 15.94 -2.37 -16.12
CA LEU A 247 16.69 -1.92 -17.29
C LEU A 247 16.47 -2.83 -18.52
N PRO A 248 16.53 -4.18 -18.41
CA PRO A 248 16.26 -5.06 -19.56
C PRO A 248 14.86 -4.86 -20.14
N PHE A 249 13.84 -4.64 -19.30
CA PHE A 249 12.49 -4.33 -19.76
C PHE A 249 12.44 -3.04 -20.56
N CYS A 250 13.08 -1.98 -20.06
CA CYS A 250 13.13 -0.70 -20.77
C CYS A 250 13.85 -0.84 -22.12
N LEU A 251 14.94 -1.61 -22.18
CA LEU A 251 15.65 -1.90 -23.43
C LEU A 251 14.78 -2.71 -24.41
N LEU A 252 13.99 -3.67 -23.91
CA LEU A 252 13.02 -4.40 -24.71
C LEU A 252 11.95 -3.46 -25.27
N LEU A 253 11.36 -2.60 -24.42
CA LEU A 253 10.36 -1.60 -24.82
C LEU A 253 10.90 -0.62 -25.87
N MET A 254 12.18 -0.22 -25.80
CA MET A 254 12.79 0.59 -26.85
C MET A 254 12.77 -0.09 -28.23
N LYS A 255 12.78 -1.43 -28.27
CA LYS A 255 12.78 -2.23 -29.51
C LYS A 255 11.36 -2.51 -29.99
N ILE A 256 10.49 -3.00 -29.11
CA ILE A 256 9.13 -3.43 -29.49
C ILE A 256 8.12 -2.28 -29.52
N LEU A 257 8.41 -1.19 -28.79
CA LEU A 257 7.52 -0.05 -28.61
C LEU A 257 8.30 1.28 -28.73
N PRO A 258 8.85 1.60 -29.92
CA PRO A 258 9.65 2.79 -30.11
C PRO A 258 8.78 4.06 -30.00
N LEU A 259 9.17 4.95 -29.10
CA LEU A 259 8.53 6.26 -28.95
C LEU A 259 9.06 7.24 -30.00
N PRO A 260 8.18 7.95 -30.73
CA PRO A 260 8.61 8.98 -31.69
C PRO A 260 9.25 10.16 -30.95
N VAL A 261 10.09 10.91 -31.66
CA VAL A 261 10.73 12.11 -31.10
C VAL A 261 9.68 13.20 -30.96
N ILE A 262 9.61 13.82 -29.78
CA ILE A 262 8.67 14.91 -29.44
C ILE A 262 8.77 16.14 -30.37
N GLY A 263 9.79 16.24 -31.22
CA GLY A 263 9.92 17.33 -32.20
C GLY A 263 9.14 17.18 -33.50
N ASP A 264 8.79 15.96 -33.90
CA ASP A 264 8.04 15.71 -35.16
C ASP A 264 6.53 15.80 -34.93
N LEU A 265 6.10 15.65 -33.67
CA LEU A 265 4.73 15.86 -33.27
C LEU A 265 4.56 17.33 -32.88
N ALA A 266 3.69 18.02 -33.61
CA ALA A 266 3.17 19.30 -33.18
C ALA A 266 2.38 19.09 -31.88
N ILE A 267 3.06 19.06 -30.73
CA ILE A 267 2.44 19.39 -29.45
C ILE A 267 2.04 20.86 -29.60
N GLN A 268 0.85 21.07 -30.18
CA GLN A 268 0.19 22.35 -30.13
C GLN A 268 -0.20 22.49 -28.67
N ALA A 269 0.60 23.23 -27.91
CA ALA A 269 0.17 23.68 -26.60
C ALA A 269 -1.20 24.36 -26.82
N PRO A 270 -2.28 23.79 -26.26
CA PRO A 270 -3.63 24.24 -26.58
C PRO A 270 -3.75 25.71 -26.19
N ALA A 271 -4.17 26.56 -27.12
CA ALA A 271 -4.33 27.97 -26.81
C ALA A 271 -5.23 28.10 -25.58
N LEU A 272 -4.80 28.90 -24.60
CA LEU A 272 -5.47 29.05 -23.30
C LEU A 272 -6.74 29.89 -23.49
N HIS A 273 -7.73 29.30 -24.16
CA HIS A 273 -9.05 29.83 -24.42
C HIS A 273 -10.04 28.87 -23.76
N LEU A 274 -10.49 29.22 -22.56
CA LEU A 274 -11.56 28.50 -21.88
C LEU A 274 -12.86 28.71 -22.65
N THR A 275 -13.31 27.67 -23.35
CA THR A 275 -14.64 27.65 -23.94
C THR A 275 -15.68 27.35 -22.85
N LYS A 276 -16.97 27.58 -23.13
CA LYS A 276 -18.05 27.14 -22.23
C LYS A 276 -18.00 25.64 -21.95
N LYS A 277 -17.56 24.84 -22.93
CA LYS A 277 -17.41 23.38 -22.76
C LYS A 277 -16.30 23.04 -21.77
N ASP A 278 -15.18 23.77 -21.83
CA ASP A 278 -14.06 23.56 -20.91
C ASP A 278 -14.44 23.95 -19.47
N LEU A 279 -15.23 25.02 -19.30
CA LEU A 279 -15.75 25.40 -17.99
C LEU A 279 -16.70 24.33 -17.43
N VAL A 280 -17.61 23.79 -18.25
CA VAL A 280 -18.48 22.68 -17.84
C VAL A 280 -17.66 21.45 -17.48
N ALA A 281 -16.65 21.10 -18.28
CA ALA A 281 -15.75 19.98 -17.99
C ALA A 281 -15.01 20.19 -16.66
N LEU A 282 -14.51 21.40 -16.39
CA LEU A 282 -13.85 21.74 -15.13
C LEU A 282 -14.80 21.60 -13.93
N ILE A 283 -16.04 22.10 -14.04
CA ILE A 283 -17.05 21.96 -12.99
C ILE A 283 -17.37 20.48 -12.73
N LEU A 284 -17.51 19.69 -13.79
CA LEU A 284 -17.74 18.24 -13.67
C LEU A 284 -16.56 17.53 -13.02
N ILE A 285 -15.32 17.93 -13.32
CA ILE A 285 -14.12 17.38 -12.66
C ILE A 285 -14.11 17.76 -11.18
N ILE A 286 -14.41 19.01 -10.83
CA ILE A 286 -14.50 19.44 -9.42
C ILE A 286 -15.57 18.65 -8.69
N LEU A 287 -16.78 18.54 -9.26
CA LEU A 287 -17.88 17.75 -8.69
C LEU A 287 -17.49 16.28 -8.52
N LEU A 288 -16.83 15.69 -9.52
CA LEU A 288 -16.36 14.31 -9.46
C LEU A 288 -15.35 14.14 -8.33
N VAL A 289 -14.32 14.99 -8.26
CA VAL A 289 -13.29 14.94 -7.22
C VAL A 289 -13.93 15.13 -5.85
N SER A 290 -14.74 16.17 -5.64
CA SER A 290 -15.44 16.41 -4.37
C SER A 290 -16.36 15.26 -3.96
N SER A 291 -17.06 14.65 -4.91
CA SER A 291 -17.93 13.50 -4.62
C SER A 291 -17.15 12.25 -4.27
N LEU A 292 -16.02 11.98 -4.95
CA LEU A 292 -15.12 10.88 -4.62
C LEU A 292 -14.47 11.11 -3.25
N THR A 293 -13.97 12.31 -2.98
CA THR A 293 -13.45 12.72 -1.67
C THR A 293 -14.49 12.51 -0.58
N GLY A 294 -15.74 12.93 -0.80
CA GLY A 294 -16.85 12.66 0.12
C GLY A 294 -17.11 11.17 0.31
N ALA A 295 -17.22 10.40 -0.78
CA ALA A 295 -17.55 8.98 -0.73
C ALA A 295 -16.48 8.12 -0.03
N PHE A 296 -15.20 8.47 -0.13
CA PHE A 296 -14.10 7.69 0.44
C PHE A 296 -13.62 8.19 1.81
N LEU A 297 -13.87 9.45 2.17
CA LEU A 297 -13.32 10.05 3.40
C LEU A 297 -14.40 10.46 4.41
N TYR A 298 -15.65 10.59 3.99
CA TYR A 298 -16.73 10.84 4.93
C TYR A 298 -17.04 9.55 5.67
N GLN A 299 -16.92 9.63 7.00
CA GLN A 299 -17.29 8.57 7.90
C GLN A 299 -18.50 9.03 8.72
N ASP A 300 -19.60 8.30 8.62
CA ASP A 300 -20.80 8.58 9.43
C ASP A 300 -20.57 8.04 10.85
N PRO A 301 -20.42 8.91 11.86
CA PRO A 301 -20.21 8.45 13.23
C PRO A 301 -21.46 7.80 13.85
N GLY A 302 -22.59 7.82 13.13
CA GLY A 302 -23.87 7.34 13.61
C GLY A 302 -24.42 8.19 14.76
N SER A 303 -25.40 7.64 15.48
CA SER A 303 -25.98 8.28 16.66
C SER A 303 -25.20 7.89 17.92
N LYS A 304 -24.83 8.89 18.72
CA LYS A 304 -24.19 8.67 20.03
C LYS A 304 -25.10 7.87 20.96
N LYS A 305 -24.58 6.78 21.52
CA LYS A 305 -25.23 5.95 22.53
C LYS A 305 -24.80 6.34 23.95
N THR A 306 -25.46 5.77 24.96
CA THR A 306 -25.10 5.93 26.38
C THR A 306 -23.73 5.34 26.71
N GLY A 307 -23.29 4.32 25.98
CA GLY A 307 -21.97 3.70 26.13
C GLY A 307 -21.92 2.68 27.26
N ARG A 308 -22.99 1.89 27.47
CA ARG A 308 -22.98 0.74 28.39
C ARG A 308 -22.12 -0.37 27.78
N ILE A 309 -21.02 -0.72 28.44
CA ILE A 309 -20.01 -1.66 27.92
C ILE A 309 -20.08 -2.96 28.70
N LEU A 310 -20.08 -4.08 27.99
CA LEU A 310 -19.83 -5.41 28.55
C LEU A 310 -18.47 -5.89 28.08
N ILE A 311 -17.56 -6.20 29.01
CA ILE A 311 -16.27 -6.84 28.73
C ILE A 311 -16.39 -8.33 29.02
N ASP A 312 -16.02 -9.17 28.07
CA ASP A 312 -16.02 -10.62 28.25
C ASP A 312 -14.71 -11.13 28.90
N GLU A 313 -14.86 -11.74 30.07
CA GLU A 313 -13.82 -12.53 30.75
C GLU A 313 -14.20 -14.01 30.85
N TYR A 314 -15.47 -14.36 30.63
CA TYR A 314 -15.96 -15.74 30.74
C TYR A 314 -15.25 -16.67 29.74
N HIS A 315 -14.93 -16.18 28.55
CA HIS A 315 -14.24 -16.95 27.50
C HIS A 315 -12.73 -16.72 27.43
N SER A 316 -12.13 -15.98 28.36
CA SER A 316 -10.70 -15.61 28.28
C SER A 316 -9.99 -15.86 29.61
N GLN A 317 -8.99 -16.75 29.59
CA GLN A 317 -8.09 -16.98 30.72
C GLN A 317 -6.78 -16.17 30.58
N TRP A 318 -6.74 -15.22 29.64
CA TRP A 318 -5.55 -14.43 29.31
C TRP A 318 -5.85 -12.93 29.37
N GLU A 319 -4.83 -12.12 29.66
CA GLU A 319 -4.95 -10.66 29.71
C GLU A 319 -6.09 -10.14 30.60
N ASP A 320 -6.08 -10.56 31.87
CA ASP A 320 -7.10 -10.28 32.88
C ASP A 320 -7.40 -8.77 33.04
N THR A 321 -8.68 -8.40 33.18
CA THR A 321 -9.14 -7.03 33.47
C THR A 321 -9.54 -6.80 34.93
N LEU A 322 -9.56 -7.83 35.76
CA LEU A 322 -10.07 -7.81 37.13
C LEU A 322 -9.00 -7.49 38.16
N ARG A 323 -7.75 -7.89 37.92
CA ARG A 323 -6.66 -7.75 38.89
C ARG A 323 -5.59 -6.72 38.47
N PRO A 324 -5.23 -5.76 39.34
CA PRO A 324 -4.17 -4.79 39.05
C PRO A 324 -2.79 -5.43 39.10
N LEU A 325 -1.87 -4.96 38.25
CA LEU A 325 -0.44 -5.15 38.47
C LEU A 325 -0.01 -4.38 39.72
N ASP A 326 0.38 -5.10 40.77
CA ASP A 326 0.75 -4.54 42.07
C ASP A 326 1.97 -5.27 42.69
N THR A 327 2.29 -4.95 43.94
CA THR A 327 3.41 -5.56 44.67
C THR A 327 3.06 -6.91 45.31
N GLU A 328 1.89 -7.48 45.05
CA GLU A 328 1.41 -8.74 45.62
C GLU A 328 1.10 -9.79 44.53
N TRP A 329 0.89 -9.37 43.29
CA TRP A 329 0.67 -10.22 42.13
C TRP A 329 1.91 -10.29 41.24
N TYR A 330 2.47 -11.48 41.10
CA TYR A 330 3.69 -11.73 40.32
C TYR A 330 3.47 -12.83 39.28
N GLY A 331 4.32 -12.85 38.25
CA GLY A 331 4.34 -13.86 37.20
C GLY A 331 3.75 -13.37 35.87
N LEU A 332 3.65 -14.28 34.90
CA LEU A 332 3.28 -13.97 33.52
C LEU A 332 1.95 -13.20 33.42
N LEU A 333 0.90 -13.70 34.07
CA LEU A 333 -0.43 -13.07 34.03
C LEU A 333 -0.46 -11.70 34.70
N SER A 334 0.44 -11.43 35.66
CA SER A 334 0.53 -10.10 36.26
C SER A 334 1.05 -9.06 35.28
N THR A 335 1.90 -9.44 34.33
CA THR A 335 2.50 -8.53 33.35
C THR A 335 1.71 -8.46 32.03
N TYR A 336 0.98 -9.52 31.68
CA TYR A 336 0.07 -9.57 30.52
C TYR A 336 -1.37 -9.41 31.02
N ASN A 337 -1.81 -8.17 31.22
CA ASN A 337 -3.16 -7.86 31.71
C ASN A 337 -3.71 -6.56 31.09
N TYR A 338 -5.03 -6.42 31.09
CA TYR A 338 -5.76 -5.24 30.60
C TYR A 338 -6.43 -4.43 31.70
N TYR A 339 -6.07 -4.63 32.97
CA TYR A 339 -6.70 -3.99 34.11
C TYR A 339 -6.76 -2.46 33.98
N SER A 340 -5.63 -1.82 33.66
CA SER A 340 -5.54 -0.36 33.54
C SER A 340 -6.46 0.19 32.44
N TRP A 341 -6.61 -0.54 31.34
CA TRP A 341 -7.51 -0.15 30.25
C TRP A 341 -8.99 -0.30 30.65
N ALA A 342 -9.36 -1.43 31.25
CA ALA A 342 -10.73 -1.64 31.72
C ALA A 342 -11.13 -0.66 32.84
N HIS A 343 -10.22 -0.33 33.75
CA HIS A 343 -10.43 0.68 34.76
C HIS A 343 -10.59 2.07 34.15
N TRP A 344 -9.74 2.44 33.18
CA TRP A 344 -9.87 3.69 32.46
C TRP A 344 -11.23 3.83 31.76
N LEU A 345 -11.76 2.74 31.19
CA LEU A 345 -13.11 2.73 30.62
C LEU A 345 -14.19 2.95 31.70
N LYS A 346 -14.07 2.32 32.88
CA LYS A 346 -14.98 2.48 34.03
C LYS A 346 -15.05 3.93 34.53
N ASP A 347 -13.95 4.67 34.44
CA ASP A 347 -13.90 6.09 34.83
C ASP A 347 -14.71 6.99 33.87
N HIS A 348 -15.05 6.50 32.67
CA HIS A 348 -15.73 7.29 31.63
C HIS A 348 -17.09 6.73 31.20
N TYR A 349 -17.36 5.44 31.41
CA TYR A 349 -18.53 4.74 30.92
C TYR A 349 -19.08 3.74 31.95
N PRO A 350 -20.38 3.37 31.90
CA PRO A 350 -20.89 2.23 32.65
C PRO A 350 -20.32 0.94 32.06
N VAL A 351 -19.41 0.28 32.77
CA VAL A 351 -18.75 -0.96 32.31
C VAL A 351 -19.03 -2.09 33.29
N GLU A 352 -19.52 -3.21 32.75
CA GLU A 352 -19.65 -4.48 33.46
C GLU A 352 -18.71 -5.52 32.84
N THR A 353 -18.31 -6.51 33.65
CA THR A 353 -17.43 -7.60 33.22
C THR A 353 -18.18 -8.92 33.38
N ASN A 354 -18.37 -9.65 32.27
CA ASN A 354 -18.98 -10.97 32.28
C ASN A 354 -17.95 -12.02 32.66
N ILE A 355 -18.17 -12.71 33.78
CA ILE A 355 -17.30 -13.78 34.30
C ILE A 355 -18.03 -15.12 34.49
N ASN A 356 -19.34 -15.19 34.24
CA ASN A 356 -20.17 -16.30 34.73
C ASN A 356 -21.12 -16.92 33.70
N GLU A 357 -21.50 -16.21 32.64
CA GLU A 357 -22.60 -16.63 31.79
C GLU A 357 -22.28 -16.55 30.30
N THR A 358 -22.93 -17.42 29.53
CA THR A 358 -22.89 -17.40 28.07
C THR A 358 -23.72 -16.25 27.52
N PHE A 359 -23.43 -15.83 26.29
CA PHE A 359 -24.17 -14.73 25.68
C PHE A 359 -25.61 -15.12 25.30
N SER A 360 -26.56 -14.31 25.76
CA SER A 360 -27.97 -14.39 25.39
C SER A 360 -28.47 -13.04 24.90
N ALA A 361 -29.56 -13.04 24.12
CA ALA A 361 -30.21 -11.82 23.67
C ALA A 361 -30.65 -10.92 24.85
N ASP A 362 -31.14 -11.52 25.93
CA ASP A 362 -31.59 -10.80 27.12
C ASP A 362 -30.43 -10.08 27.81
N LEU A 363 -29.29 -10.77 27.99
CA LEU A 363 -28.07 -10.17 28.53
C LEU A 363 -27.61 -8.99 27.66
N LEU A 364 -27.42 -9.23 26.35
CA LEU A 364 -26.87 -8.24 25.43
C LEU A 364 -27.79 -7.03 25.21
N SER A 365 -29.10 -7.17 25.41
CA SER A 365 -30.07 -6.06 25.30
C SER A 365 -29.80 -4.92 26.30
N SER A 366 -29.09 -5.20 27.39
CA SER A 366 -28.74 -4.24 28.43
C SER A 366 -27.50 -3.40 28.11
N TYR A 367 -26.84 -3.65 26.97
CA TYR A 367 -25.57 -3.04 26.61
C TYR A 367 -25.62 -2.31 25.27
N ASP A 368 -24.67 -1.41 25.08
CA ASP A 368 -24.46 -0.69 23.82
C ASP A 368 -23.24 -1.21 23.07
N ILE A 369 -22.24 -1.72 23.81
CA ILE A 369 -20.96 -2.22 23.29
C ILE A 369 -20.63 -3.56 23.98
N LEU A 370 -20.28 -4.57 23.19
CA LEU A 370 -19.68 -5.82 23.63
C LEU A 370 -18.20 -5.84 23.26
N ILE A 371 -17.34 -6.18 24.20
CA ILE A 371 -15.90 -6.32 24.01
C ILE A 371 -15.51 -7.79 24.20
N LEU A 372 -14.98 -8.41 23.15
CA LEU A 372 -14.42 -9.76 23.19
C LEU A 372 -12.90 -9.65 23.09
N LYS A 373 -12.18 -10.02 24.14
CA LYS A 373 -10.71 -9.92 24.19
C LYS A 373 -10.06 -11.29 24.31
N CYS A 374 -9.14 -11.59 23.38
CA CYS A 374 -8.22 -12.71 23.44
C CYS A 374 -8.86 -14.00 23.99
N PRO A 375 -9.96 -14.50 23.37
CA PRO A 375 -10.69 -15.63 23.90
C PRO A 375 -9.83 -16.89 23.87
N THR A 376 -9.80 -17.66 24.94
CA THR A 376 -9.07 -18.94 25.03
C THR A 376 -10.01 -20.14 24.99
N GLU A 377 -11.32 -19.88 24.81
CA GLU A 377 -12.37 -20.89 24.77
C GLU A 377 -13.34 -20.60 23.61
N SER A 378 -14.03 -21.65 23.15
CA SER A 378 -14.95 -21.56 22.01
C SER A 378 -16.30 -20.96 22.38
N TYR A 379 -16.92 -20.25 21.45
CA TYR A 379 -18.30 -19.82 21.55
C TYR A 379 -19.25 -20.90 20.99
N THR A 380 -20.41 -21.05 21.61
CA THR A 380 -21.47 -21.89 21.05
C THR A 380 -22.14 -21.19 19.86
N THR A 381 -22.78 -21.97 18.97
CA THR A 381 -23.53 -21.41 17.83
C THR A 381 -24.64 -20.44 18.28
N GLN A 382 -25.24 -20.67 19.45
CA GLN A 382 -26.27 -19.79 20.01
C GLN A 382 -25.71 -18.45 20.47
N GLU A 383 -24.50 -18.43 21.02
CA GLU A 383 -23.82 -17.20 21.41
C GLU A 383 -23.42 -16.38 20.19
N VAL A 384 -22.82 -17.02 19.19
CA VAL A 384 -22.47 -16.36 17.91
C VAL A 384 -23.72 -15.73 17.28
N GLN A 385 -24.85 -16.44 17.28
CA GLN A 385 -26.11 -15.90 16.78
C GLN A 385 -26.62 -14.72 17.63
N SER A 386 -26.52 -14.80 18.95
CA SER A 386 -26.93 -13.71 19.85
C SER A 386 -26.08 -12.45 19.66
N ILE A 387 -24.76 -12.60 19.46
CA ILE A 387 -23.84 -11.50 19.14
C ILE A 387 -24.18 -10.89 17.78
N LYS A 388 -24.44 -11.73 16.78
CA LYS A 388 -24.84 -11.29 15.44
C LYS A 388 -26.12 -10.47 15.48
N ASP A 389 -27.13 -10.93 16.21
CA ASP A 389 -28.38 -10.21 16.39
C ASP A 389 -28.15 -8.90 17.15
N PHE A 390 -27.33 -8.89 18.20
CA PHE A 390 -26.97 -7.67 18.93
C PHE A 390 -26.38 -6.59 18.01
N VAL A 391 -25.44 -6.94 17.13
CA VAL A 391 -24.85 -6.00 16.17
C VAL A 391 -25.86 -5.55 15.12
N GLN A 392 -26.72 -6.46 14.62
CA GLN A 392 -27.78 -6.11 13.66
C GLN A 392 -28.80 -5.12 14.23
N HIS A 393 -29.07 -5.18 15.54
CA HIS A 393 -29.90 -4.21 16.26
C HIS A 393 -29.12 -2.93 16.66
N GLY A 394 -27.92 -2.75 16.12
CA GLY A 394 -27.09 -1.56 16.24
C GLY A 394 -26.07 -1.61 17.38
N GLY A 395 -25.92 -2.72 18.10
CA GLY A 395 -24.88 -2.93 19.10
C GLY A 395 -23.47 -2.78 18.53
N GLY A 396 -22.55 -2.18 19.29
CA GLY A 396 -21.13 -2.07 18.89
C GLY A 396 -20.35 -3.30 19.33
N LEU A 397 -19.46 -3.80 18.48
CA LEU A 397 -18.61 -4.95 18.79
C LEU A 397 -17.13 -4.53 18.69
N TYR A 398 -16.38 -4.74 19.77
CA TYR A 398 -14.92 -4.56 19.80
C TYR A 398 -14.27 -5.93 19.98
N LEU A 399 -13.51 -6.36 18.97
CA LEU A 399 -12.74 -7.60 19.00
C LEU A 399 -11.25 -7.29 19.20
N ILE A 400 -10.61 -7.98 20.15
CA ILE A 400 -9.15 -7.98 20.34
C ILE A 400 -8.66 -9.41 20.13
N GLY A 401 -7.80 -9.59 19.13
CA GLY A 401 -7.17 -10.87 18.82
C GLY A 401 -5.69 -10.87 19.16
N ASP A 402 -5.02 -11.92 18.71
CA ASP A 402 -3.63 -12.22 19.05
C ASP A 402 -2.75 -12.37 17.80
N HIS A 403 -1.43 -12.40 17.99
CA HIS A 403 -0.46 -12.83 16.99
C HIS A 403 -0.36 -14.35 16.98
N THR A 404 -0.08 -14.99 15.83
CA THR A 404 0.25 -16.42 15.71
C THR A 404 -0.78 -17.46 16.21
N ASN A 405 -1.92 -17.05 16.78
CA ASN A 405 -2.98 -17.91 17.33
C ASN A 405 -2.60 -18.63 18.63
N VAL A 406 -1.88 -17.96 19.53
CA VAL A 406 -1.53 -18.52 20.84
C VAL A 406 -2.82 -18.86 21.59
N PHE A 407 -2.84 -20.02 22.26
CA PHE A 407 -4.01 -20.57 22.94
C PHE A 407 -5.28 -20.76 22.07
N GLY A 408 -5.18 -20.66 20.74
CA GLY A 408 -6.32 -20.74 19.84
C GLY A 408 -7.13 -19.45 19.74
N MET A 409 -6.59 -18.30 20.18
CA MET A 409 -7.33 -17.04 20.26
C MET A 409 -7.97 -16.60 18.97
N ASN A 410 -7.22 -16.60 17.86
CA ASN A 410 -7.76 -16.23 16.56
C ASN A 410 -8.74 -17.29 16.06
N THR A 411 -8.52 -18.58 16.34
CA THR A 411 -9.48 -19.65 16.01
C THR A 411 -10.84 -19.40 16.66
N PHE A 412 -10.87 -19.06 17.95
CA PHE A 412 -12.11 -18.80 18.67
C PHE A 412 -12.74 -17.46 18.28
N LEU A 413 -11.94 -16.41 18.16
CA LEU A 413 -12.42 -15.08 17.75
C LEU A 413 -13.01 -15.09 16.33
N ASN A 414 -12.43 -15.88 15.41
CA ASN A 414 -12.93 -16.03 14.04
C ASN A 414 -14.32 -16.70 13.96
N GLN A 415 -14.77 -17.41 15.00
CA GLN A 415 -16.16 -17.90 15.06
C GLN A 415 -17.19 -16.75 15.07
N VAL A 416 -16.78 -15.59 15.59
CA VAL A 416 -17.60 -14.37 15.65
C VAL A 416 -17.23 -13.41 14.52
N SER A 417 -15.94 -13.13 14.30
CA SER A 417 -15.52 -12.07 13.38
C SER A 417 -15.84 -12.39 11.91
N GLU A 418 -15.79 -13.67 11.50
CA GLU A 418 -16.07 -14.05 10.12
C GLU A 418 -17.55 -13.84 9.72
N GLU A 419 -18.48 -13.84 10.69
CA GLU A 419 -19.89 -13.45 10.47
C GLU A 419 -20.03 -12.00 9.99
N PHE A 420 -19.04 -11.16 10.29
CA PHE A 420 -18.94 -9.77 9.86
C PHE A 420 -17.94 -9.55 8.73
N GLY A 421 -17.38 -10.63 8.18
CA GLY A 421 -16.53 -10.59 7.01
C GLY A 421 -15.04 -10.36 7.28
N ILE A 422 -14.60 -10.45 8.54
CA ILE A 422 -13.21 -10.20 8.95
C ILE A 422 -12.61 -11.49 9.52
N ARG A 423 -11.43 -11.87 9.06
CA ARG A 423 -10.63 -12.97 9.60
C ARG A 423 -9.34 -12.45 10.21
N PHE A 424 -9.09 -12.81 11.47
CA PHE A 424 -7.79 -12.67 12.12
C PHE A 424 -6.88 -13.79 11.62
N ARG A 425 -5.79 -13.43 10.94
CA ARG A 425 -4.84 -14.42 10.40
C ARG A 425 -3.95 -14.98 11.51
N THR A 426 -3.35 -16.13 11.25
CA THR A 426 -2.41 -16.78 12.18
C THR A 426 -0.97 -16.40 11.81
N ASP A 427 -0.68 -15.11 11.87
CA ASP A 427 0.61 -14.52 11.56
C ASP A 427 1.03 -13.51 12.63
N ALA A 428 2.27 -13.03 12.50
CA ALA A 428 2.92 -12.08 13.37
C ALA A 428 3.45 -10.91 12.55
N THR A 429 3.11 -9.69 12.94
CA THR A 429 3.57 -8.48 12.26
C THR A 429 4.78 -7.85 12.96
N TYR A 430 5.78 -7.40 12.20
CA TYR A 430 6.95 -6.69 12.72
C TYR A 430 7.37 -5.53 11.81
N GLU A 431 8.26 -4.67 12.29
CA GLU A 431 8.95 -3.71 11.43
C GLU A 431 9.82 -4.44 10.39
N LEU A 432 9.68 -4.04 9.13
CA LEU A 432 10.42 -4.57 8.01
C LEU A 432 11.87 -4.08 8.02
N GLY A 433 12.77 -5.00 8.34
CA GLY A 433 14.21 -4.80 8.27
C GLY A 433 14.88 -4.92 9.63
N THR A 434 14.23 -4.47 10.70
CA THR A 434 14.75 -4.66 12.06
C THR A 434 14.06 -5.79 12.83
N GLY A 435 12.79 -6.08 12.52
CA GLY A 435 11.99 -7.03 13.30
C GLY A 435 11.51 -6.48 14.65
N ASP A 436 11.70 -5.18 14.89
CA ASP A 436 11.34 -4.51 16.15
C ASP A 436 9.83 -4.14 16.19
N LEU A 437 9.47 -3.31 17.17
CA LEU A 437 8.16 -2.70 17.31
C LEU A 437 7.74 -1.94 16.04
N SER A 438 6.47 -2.09 15.70
CA SER A 438 5.84 -1.32 14.64
C SER A 438 5.58 0.11 15.13
N THR A 439 5.79 1.10 14.26
CA THR A 439 5.52 2.51 14.58
C THR A 439 4.30 2.99 13.81
N TYR A 440 3.29 3.47 14.52
CA TYR A 440 2.24 4.28 13.92
C TYR A 440 2.69 5.75 13.88
N THR A 441 2.62 6.37 12.69
CA THR A 441 2.81 7.81 12.54
C THR A 441 1.52 8.43 12.02
N PRO A 442 1.00 9.51 12.66
CA PRO A 442 -0.24 10.12 12.22
C PRO A 442 -0.08 10.81 10.86
N ASP A 443 -1.01 10.53 9.96
CA ASP A 443 -1.14 11.28 8.71
C ASP A 443 -1.60 12.71 8.99
N LEU A 444 -1.06 13.68 8.24
CA LEU A 444 -1.48 15.08 8.36
C LEU A 444 -2.89 15.32 7.77
N TYR A 445 -3.28 14.50 6.80
CA TYR A 445 -4.52 14.63 6.06
C TYR A 445 -5.17 13.26 5.93
N PHE A 446 -6.50 13.23 5.96
CA PHE A 446 -7.29 12.03 5.65
C PHE A 446 -7.13 10.84 6.60
N SER A 447 -6.57 11.04 7.80
CA SER A 447 -6.57 10.01 8.84
C SER A 447 -8.01 9.62 9.20
N HIS A 448 -8.19 8.34 9.54
CA HIS A 448 -9.46 7.87 10.08
C HIS A 448 -9.89 8.72 11.29
N PRO A 449 -11.17 9.08 11.47
CA PRO A 449 -11.60 9.95 12.56
C PRO A 449 -11.17 9.48 13.95
N VAL A 450 -11.12 8.16 14.18
CA VAL A 450 -10.67 7.58 15.45
C VAL A 450 -9.18 7.79 15.72
N MET A 451 -8.38 8.03 14.67
CA MET A 451 -6.93 8.23 14.74
C MET A 451 -6.52 9.70 14.73
N ARG A 452 -7.44 10.63 14.48
CA ARG A 452 -7.15 12.07 14.28
C ARG A 452 -6.40 12.75 15.42
N HIS A 453 -6.55 12.24 16.64
CA HIS A 453 -5.93 12.78 17.84
C HIS A 453 -4.96 11.81 18.51
N VAL A 454 -4.64 10.69 17.84
CA VAL A 454 -3.70 9.70 18.34
C VAL A 454 -2.29 10.16 17.93
N PRO A 455 -1.39 10.45 18.88
CA PRO A 455 -0.02 10.80 18.56
C PRO A 455 0.74 9.58 18.01
N ARG A 456 1.95 9.80 17.52
CA ARG A 456 2.87 8.70 17.19
C ARG A 456 2.99 7.74 18.38
N PHE A 457 2.85 6.44 18.15
CA PHE A 457 3.08 5.41 19.15
C PHE A 457 3.72 4.17 18.55
N GLU A 458 4.31 3.35 19.39
CA GLU A 458 4.93 2.08 19.03
C GLU A 458 4.07 0.95 19.60
N PHE A 459 3.91 -0.12 18.84
CA PHE A 459 3.16 -1.29 19.24
C PHE A 459 3.90 -2.57 18.85
N MET A 460 3.77 -3.58 19.70
CA MET A 460 4.37 -4.88 19.49
C MET A 460 3.51 -5.72 18.53
N THR A 461 3.96 -6.94 18.28
CA THR A 461 3.39 -7.87 17.30
C THR A 461 1.87 -7.97 17.35
N SER A 462 1.25 -7.84 16.18
CA SER A 462 -0.17 -8.08 15.92
C SER A 462 -0.34 -9.18 14.87
N CYS A 463 -1.56 -9.55 14.54
CA CYS A 463 -1.85 -10.29 13.32
C CYS A 463 -2.43 -9.37 12.24
N THR A 464 -2.37 -9.82 10.99
CA THR A 464 -3.06 -9.16 9.89
C THR A 464 -4.53 -9.57 9.82
N LEU A 465 -5.36 -8.67 9.27
CA LEU A 465 -6.78 -8.91 9.05
C LEU A 465 -7.05 -9.17 7.58
N GLU A 466 -7.83 -10.21 7.28
CA GLU A 466 -8.20 -10.60 5.92
C GLU A 466 -9.72 -10.50 5.73
N PRO A 467 -10.20 -9.89 4.64
CA PRO A 467 -11.62 -9.93 4.30
C PRO A 467 -12.03 -11.32 3.78
N THR A 468 -13.12 -11.89 4.31
CA THR A 468 -13.58 -13.25 3.93
C THR A 468 -14.26 -13.31 2.56
N SER A 469 -14.59 -12.16 1.98
CA SER A 469 -15.27 -12.05 0.68
C SER A 469 -14.98 -10.72 0.00
N LEU A 470 -15.23 -10.64 -1.32
CA LEU A 470 -15.13 -9.37 -2.06
C LEU A 470 -16.07 -8.29 -1.51
N SER A 471 -17.26 -8.66 -1.04
CA SER A 471 -18.19 -7.72 -0.41
C SER A 471 -17.67 -7.20 0.92
N ALA A 472 -16.99 -8.03 1.71
CA ALA A 472 -16.35 -7.61 2.95
C ALA A 472 -15.17 -6.69 2.66
N TYR A 473 -14.33 -7.04 1.69
CA TYR A 473 -13.22 -6.21 1.20
C TYR A 473 -13.67 -4.78 0.85
N LEU A 474 -14.80 -4.63 0.15
CA LEU A 474 -15.30 -3.30 -0.25
C LEU A 474 -15.92 -2.49 0.89
N ARG A 475 -16.24 -3.11 2.03
CA ARG A 475 -16.86 -2.47 3.20
C ARG A 475 -15.88 -2.29 4.35
N MET A 476 -14.78 -3.04 4.35
CA MET A 476 -13.76 -2.99 5.38
C MET A 476 -12.99 -1.67 5.27
N GLU A 477 -12.85 -0.99 6.40
CA GLU A 477 -12.20 0.32 6.46
C GLU A 477 -10.81 0.20 7.04
N ASN A 478 -9.86 0.86 6.39
CA ASN A 478 -8.49 0.97 6.89
C ASN A 478 -8.42 2.02 7.99
N ILE A 479 -8.33 1.60 9.25
CA ILE A 479 -8.13 2.52 10.39
C ILE A 479 -6.67 2.97 10.47
N ILE A 480 -5.76 2.00 10.40
CA ILE A 480 -4.31 2.20 10.35
C ILE A 480 -3.80 1.38 9.16
N ILE A 481 -3.03 2.01 8.27
CA ILE A 481 -2.26 1.30 7.27
C ILE A 481 -0.79 1.46 7.66
N GLY A 482 -0.15 0.35 8.00
CA GLY A 482 1.28 0.34 8.30
C GLY A 482 2.11 0.41 7.03
N ASP A 483 3.26 1.09 7.11
CA ASP A 483 4.35 1.00 6.14
C ASP A 483 5.49 0.17 6.74
N ARG A 484 6.33 -0.43 5.88
CA ARG A 484 7.48 -1.23 6.31
C ARG A 484 7.09 -2.28 7.35
N LEU A 485 6.10 -3.11 7.04
CA LEU A 485 5.68 -4.20 7.90
C LEU A 485 5.98 -5.53 7.22
N ILE A 486 6.45 -6.50 7.99
CA ILE A 486 6.44 -7.90 7.59
C ILE A 486 5.29 -8.61 8.29
N SER A 487 4.58 -9.48 7.59
CA SER A 487 3.68 -10.48 8.16
C SER A 487 4.29 -11.87 7.98
N GLU A 488 4.65 -12.48 9.10
CA GLU A 488 5.25 -13.80 9.17
C GLU A 488 4.23 -14.85 9.63
N PRO A 489 4.04 -15.96 8.91
CA PRO A 489 3.13 -17.02 9.36
C PRO A 489 3.63 -17.68 10.65
N GLY A 490 2.71 -17.95 11.59
CA GLY A 490 3.03 -18.70 12.81
C GLY A 490 3.58 -20.11 12.54
N THR A 491 4.21 -20.72 13.55
CA THR A 491 4.73 -22.09 13.50
C THR A 491 4.32 -22.89 14.73
N TYR A 492 3.99 -24.17 14.58
CA TYR A 492 3.71 -25.04 15.73
C TYR A 492 4.96 -25.73 16.30
N SER A 493 6.15 -25.32 15.84
CA SER A 493 7.43 -25.87 16.31
C SER A 493 7.97 -25.23 17.58
N THR A 494 7.34 -24.15 18.06
CA THR A 494 7.75 -23.39 19.25
C THR A 494 6.57 -23.22 20.21
N GLU A 495 6.85 -22.90 21.47
CA GLU A 495 5.83 -22.80 22.53
C GLU A 495 4.83 -21.64 22.29
N ASN A 496 5.30 -20.51 21.77
CA ASN A 496 4.50 -19.29 21.52
C ASN A 496 4.15 -19.09 20.04
N PHE A 497 4.34 -20.13 19.24
CA PHE A 497 4.12 -20.16 17.80
C PHE A 497 4.86 -19.12 16.95
N PHE A 498 5.89 -18.50 17.50
CA PHE A 498 6.83 -17.65 16.76
C PHE A 498 7.88 -18.46 16.04
N ARG A 499 8.30 -18.01 14.86
CA ARG A 499 9.47 -18.58 14.19
C ARG A 499 10.74 -18.00 14.82
N GLU A 500 11.83 -18.77 14.74
CA GLU A 500 13.14 -18.31 15.20
C GLU A 500 13.79 -17.30 14.25
N SER A 501 13.37 -17.27 12.98
CA SER A 501 13.90 -16.37 11.95
C SER A 501 12.82 -15.40 11.54
N ILE A 502 12.96 -14.11 11.87
CA ILE A 502 11.97 -13.04 11.65
C ILE A 502 11.76 -12.67 10.17
N ALA A 503 12.48 -13.34 9.25
CA ALA A 503 12.37 -13.06 7.83
C ALA A 503 12.48 -14.36 7.04
N SER A 504 11.35 -14.81 6.49
CA SER A 504 11.26 -16.01 5.65
C SER A 504 10.68 -15.68 4.28
N PRO A 505 11.01 -16.43 3.22
CA PRO A 505 10.53 -16.12 1.86
C PRO A 505 9.03 -16.33 1.66
N ASP A 506 8.35 -17.02 2.57
CA ASP A 506 6.89 -17.13 2.67
C ASP A 506 6.24 -16.00 3.47
N SER A 507 7.02 -15.11 4.09
CA SER A 507 6.49 -13.88 4.68
C SER A 507 6.00 -12.88 3.63
N GLU A 508 5.07 -12.03 4.04
CA GLU A 508 4.42 -10.96 3.26
C GLU A 508 5.01 -9.59 3.69
N TYR A 509 5.33 -8.69 2.74
CA TYR A 509 6.11 -7.45 2.98
C TYR A 509 5.49 -6.16 2.48
#